data_AF-A0A2V7H2I0-F1
#
_entry.id   AF-A0A2V7H2I0-F1
#
_cell.length_a   1.000
_cell.length_b   1.000
_cell.length_c   1.000
_cell.angle_alpha   90.00
_cell.angle_beta   90.00
_cell.angle_gamma   90.00
#
_symmetry.space_group_name_H-M   'P 1'
#
loop_
_entity.id
_entity.type
_entity.pdbx_description
1 polymer ?
#
loop_
_entity_poly.entity_id
_entity_poly.type
_entity_poly.pdbx_seq_one_letter_code
_entity_poly.pdbx_strand_id
1 'polypeptide(L)'
;EGIRVVLELGRGEIPDIVLNQLFKHTQMETSFGIIMLALVDRRPQIVNLKQMLEAFIRFRREVVTRRTRYDLARAEERAHILAGLRKAVEQLDLVIRLIRAADSPDAAREALMTQLALSEIQAKAILDMRLQRLTQLERHKIVEEHEQVLALIDELKGILASDAKLMAIIKQELVAIRDEYGDARRTEIIDRTTDLTIEDLLADEEMVVTITRSGYIKRTHVEAYRSQRRGGKGVTGMETKEEDIVEDLFIASTHSYLLFFTNLGKVHWLKVHEIPEGGRQAKGKAMVNLLSLGEGEAVATCACP
;
A
#
# COMPACT_ATOMS: atom_id res chain seq x y z
N GLU A 1 21.46 -13.13 -6.75
CA GLU A 1 22.25 -11.98 -6.29
C GLU A 1 21.33 -11.03 -5.55
N GLY A 2 21.65 -10.69 -4.31
CA GLY A 2 20.81 -9.83 -3.46
C GLY A 2 21.66 -8.75 -2.81
N ILE A 3 21.01 -7.70 -2.30
CA ILE A 3 21.71 -6.64 -1.57
C ILE A 3 22.00 -7.15 -0.15
N ARG A 4 23.28 -7.18 0.23
CA ARG A 4 23.73 -7.46 1.60
C ARG A 4 24.59 -6.31 2.08
N VAL A 5 24.15 -5.65 3.14
CA VAL A 5 24.89 -4.62 3.85
C VAL A 5 25.23 -5.14 5.25
N VAL A 6 26.47 -4.98 5.68
CA VAL A 6 26.96 -5.41 6.99
C VAL A 6 27.48 -4.20 7.74
N LEU A 7 26.98 -3.98 8.96
CA LEU A 7 27.43 -2.94 9.89
C LEU A 7 28.03 -3.63 11.10
N GLU A 8 29.34 -3.50 11.30
CA GLU A 8 30.03 -4.03 12.48
C GLU A 8 29.93 -3.04 13.64
N LEU A 9 29.56 -3.53 14.82
CA LEU A 9 29.39 -2.72 16.03
C LEU A 9 30.62 -2.77 16.92
N GLY A 10 30.83 -1.70 17.71
CA GLY A 10 31.85 -1.65 18.75
C GLY A 10 31.57 -2.64 19.89
N ARG A 11 32.61 -3.01 20.65
CA ARG A 11 32.44 -3.90 21.82
C ARG A 11 31.64 -3.19 22.91
N GLY A 12 30.57 -3.82 23.37
CA GLY A 12 29.70 -3.31 24.45
C GLY A 12 28.47 -2.54 23.98
N GLU A 13 28.30 -2.34 22.66
CA GLU A 13 27.13 -1.66 22.10
C GLU A 13 25.91 -2.59 21.98
N ILE A 14 24.72 -2.04 22.25
CA ILE A 14 23.44 -2.75 22.11
C ILE A 14 22.91 -2.53 20.68
N PRO A 15 22.77 -3.59 19.85
CA PRO A 15 22.40 -3.45 18.44
C PRO A 15 21.10 -2.68 18.19
N ASP A 16 20.07 -2.90 19.01
CA ASP A 16 18.76 -2.28 18.83
C ASP A 16 18.78 -0.76 19.07
N ILE A 17 19.65 -0.28 19.97
CA ILE A 17 19.84 1.17 20.19
C ILE A 17 20.45 1.80 18.94
N VAL A 18 21.51 1.18 18.42
CA VAL A 18 22.19 1.68 17.22
C VAL A 18 21.24 1.65 16.02
N LEU A 19 20.44 0.59 15.88
CA LEU A 19 19.44 0.48 14.82
C LEU A 19 18.38 1.59 14.91
N ASN A 20 17.86 1.88 16.10
CA ASN A 20 16.92 2.99 16.30
C ASN A 20 17.54 4.36 16.01
N GLN A 21 18.80 4.58 16.38
CA GLN A 21 19.53 5.80 16.02
C GLN A 21 19.73 5.90 14.50
N LEU A 22 20.03 4.79 13.83
CA LEU A 22 20.12 4.74 12.36
C LEU A 22 18.78 5.06 11.71
N PHE A 23 17.66 4.52 12.18
CA PHE A 23 16.34 4.88 11.67
C PHE A 23 16.04 6.38 11.85
N LYS A 24 16.36 6.97 13.01
CA LYS A 24 16.10 8.38 13.30
C LYS A 24 16.98 9.37 12.53
N HIS A 25 18.23 9.02 12.27
CA HIS A 25 19.22 9.95 11.72
C HIS A 25 19.66 9.64 10.28
N THR A 26 19.16 8.57 9.67
CA THR A 26 19.49 8.19 8.30
C THR A 26 18.24 7.95 7.44
N GLN A 27 18.44 7.72 6.15
CA GLN A 27 17.34 7.41 5.21
C GLN A 27 16.90 5.93 5.25
N MET A 28 17.33 5.15 6.25
CA MET A 28 16.82 3.79 6.44
C MET A 28 15.34 3.79 6.84
N GLU A 29 14.86 4.87 7.45
CA GLU A 29 13.45 5.14 7.64
C GLU A 29 13.10 6.49 7.01
N THR A 30 11.99 6.53 6.26
CA THR A 30 11.51 7.79 5.67
C THR A 30 9.98 7.86 5.76
N SER A 31 9.48 9.09 5.95
CA SER A 31 8.05 9.36 5.82
C SER A 31 7.69 9.52 4.34
N PHE A 32 6.62 8.88 3.90
CA PHE A 32 6.08 9.07 2.55
C PHE A 32 4.72 9.77 2.62
N GLY A 33 4.63 10.98 2.04
CA GLY A 33 3.39 11.75 1.98
C GLY A 33 2.45 11.19 0.91
N ILE A 34 1.34 10.57 1.33
CA ILE A 34 0.35 10.00 0.41
C ILE A 34 -0.74 11.03 0.13
N ILE A 35 -0.90 11.41 -1.14
CA ILE A 35 -2.05 12.19 -1.62
C ILE A 35 -2.64 11.55 -2.89
N MET A 36 -3.92 11.20 -2.83
CA MET A 36 -4.67 10.69 -3.98
C MET A 36 -5.28 11.86 -4.76
N LEU A 37 -4.46 12.56 -5.55
CA LEU A 37 -4.87 13.66 -6.41
C LEU A 37 -4.99 13.16 -7.86
N ALA A 38 -6.16 13.34 -8.48
CA ALA A 38 -6.40 12.94 -9.86
C ALA A 38 -7.26 13.97 -10.62
N LEU A 39 -7.25 13.89 -11.95
CA LEU A 39 -8.18 14.65 -12.79
C LEU A 39 -9.47 13.85 -12.95
N VAL A 40 -10.56 14.33 -12.34
CA VAL A 40 -11.91 13.79 -12.55
C VAL A 40 -12.69 14.82 -13.36
N ASP A 41 -13.17 14.42 -14.54
CA ASP A 41 -13.87 15.30 -15.49
C ASP A 41 -13.09 16.57 -15.85
N ARG A 42 -11.78 16.40 -16.10
CA ARG A 42 -10.83 17.48 -16.44
C ARG A 42 -10.62 18.51 -15.31
N ARG A 43 -10.95 18.17 -14.06
CA ARG A 43 -10.71 19.01 -12.88
C ARG A 43 -9.86 18.27 -11.85
N PRO A 44 -8.85 18.92 -11.25
CA PRO A 44 -8.06 18.32 -10.18
C PRO A 44 -8.92 18.14 -8.93
N GLN A 45 -8.98 16.91 -8.42
CA GLN A 45 -9.76 16.56 -7.24
C GLN A 45 -8.96 15.59 -6.37
N ILE A 46 -8.99 15.81 -5.05
CA ILE A 46 -8.52 14.83 -4.08
C ILE A 46 -9.62 13.79 -3.93
N VAL A 47 -9.28 12.54 -4.18
CA VAL A 47 -10.22 11.42 -4.17
C VAL A 47 -9.82 10.38 -3.14
N ASN A 48 -10.79 9.65 -2.61
CA ASN A 48 -10.52 8.46 -1.81
C ASN A 48 -10.45 7.20 -2.69
N LEU A 49 -10.05 6.07 -2.10
CA LEU A 49 -9.92 4.79 -2.81
C LEU A 49 -11.23 4.36 -3.48
N LYS A 50 -12.36 4.55 -2.81
CA LYS A 50 -13.68 4.19 -3.35
C LYS A 50 -14.00 5.01 -4.60
N GLN A 51 -13.82 6.33 -4.56
CA GLN A 51 -14.08 7.24 -5.68
C GLN A 51 -13.18 6.90 -6.88
N MET A 52 -11.91 6.57 -6.63
CA MET A 52 -10.98 6.14 -7.67
C MET A 52 -11.42 4.83 -8.35
N LEU A 53 -11.82 3.83 -7.56
CA LEU A 53 -12.33 2.55 -8.10
C LEU A 53 -13.64 2.73 -8.86
N GLU A 54 -14.56 3.56 -8.36
CA GLU A 54 -15.81 3.89 -9.04
C GLU A 54 -15.57 4.59 -10.38
N ALA A 55 -14.63 5.53 -10.44
CA ALA A 55 -14.24 6.20 -11.68
C ALA A 55 -13.64 5.20 -12.69
N PHE A 56 -12.76 4.30 -12.23
CA PHE A 56 -12.19 3.25 -13.07
C PHE A 56 -13.26 2.30 -13.64
N ILE A 57 -14.19 1.82 -12.80
CA ILE A 57 -15.28 0.93 -13.23
C ILE A 57 -16.21 1.66 -14.21
N ARG A 58 -16.53 2.93 -13.96
CA ARG A 58 -17.34 3.75 -14.87
C ARG A 58 -16.69 3.86 -16.26
N PHE A 59 -15.40 4.19 -16.29
CA PHE A 59 -14.64 4.25 -17.54
C PHE A 59 -14.62 2.88 -18.24
N ARG A 60 -14.42 1.79 -17.51
CA ARG A 60 -14.44 0.45 -18.10
C ARG A 60 -15.80 0.09 -18.70
N ARG A 61 -16.90 0.45 -18.04
CA ARG A 61 -18.26 0.27 -18.58
C ARG A 61 -18.44 1.02 -19.89
N GLU A 62 -17.97 2.25 -19.97
CA GLU A 62 -18.02 3.04 -21.20
C GLU A 62 -17.23 2.39 -22.34
N VAL A 63 -15.99 1.98 -22.06
CA VAL A 63 -15.12 1.33 -23.06
C VAL A 63 -15.75 0.04 -23.58
N VAL A 64 -16.22 -0.83 -22.69
CA VAL A 64 -16.86 -2.09 -23.08
C VAL A 64 -18.14 -1.84 -23.86
N THR A 65 -18.97 -0.89 -23.43
CA THR A 65 -20.20 -0.51 -24.16
C THR A 65 -19.87 -0.04 -25.58
N ARG A 66 -18.87 0.84 -25.74
CA ARG A 66 -18.45 1.36 -27.05
C ARG A 66 -17.93 0.24 -27.95
N ARG A 67 -17.11 -0.67 -27.41
CA ARG A 67 -16.61 -1.84 -28.13
C ARG A 67 -17.76 -2.74 -28.59
N THR A 68 -18.67 -3.12 -27.70
CA THR A 68 -19.82 -3.97 -28.02
C THR A 68 -20.73 -3.33 -29.06
N ARG A 69 -20.95 -2.01 -29.02
CA ARG A 69 -21.71 -1.29 -30.07
C ARG A 69 -21.02 -1.31 -31.42
N TYR A 70 -19.69 -1.15 -31.43
CA TYR A 70 -18.90 -1.23 -32.66
C TYR A 70 -18.98 -2.63 -33.28
N ASP A 71 -18.82 -3.67 -32.46
CA ASP A 71 -18.91 -5.05 -32.91
C ASP A 71 -20.32 -5.38 -33.41
N LEU A 72 -21.36 -4.88 -32.72
CA LEU A 72 -22.75 -5.04 -33.13
C LEU A 72 -23.03 -4.40 -34.49
N ALA A 73 -22.61 -3.16 -34.70
CA ALA A 73 -22.81 -2.46 -35.99
C ALA A 73 -22.14 -3.23 -37.13
N ARG A 74 -20.90 -3.72 -36.93
CA ARG A 74 -20.21 -4.54 -37.93
C ARG A 74 -20.91 -5.87 -38.20
N ALA A 75 -21.43 -6.52 -37.16
CA ALA A 75 -22.17 -7.76 -37.29
C ALA A 75 -23.48 -7.54 -38.06
N GLU A 76 -24.22 -6.45 -37.78
CA GLU A 76 -25.45 -6.09 -38.50
C GLU A 76 -25.20 -5.79 -39.98
N GLU A 77 -24.14 -5.04 -40.31
CA GLU A 77 -23.71 -4.82 -41.70
C GLU A 77 -23.39 -6.14 -42.41
N ARG A 78 -22.68 -7.05 -41.73
CA ARG A 78 -22.34 -8.37 -42.27
C ARG A 78 -23.59 -9.24 -42.47
N ALA A 79 -24.49 -9.26 -41.50
CA ALA A 79 -25.76 -9.98 -41.58
C ALA A 79 -26.61 -9.47 -42.73
N HIS A 80 -26.66 -8.15 -42.95
CA HIS A 80 -27.39 -7.56 -44.08
C HIS A 80 -26.88 -8.10 -45.42
N ILE A 81 -25.56 -8.15 -45.63
CA ILE A 81 -24.98 -8.72 -46.85
C ILE A 81 -25.29 -10.23 -46.96
N LEU A 82 -25.09 -10.99 -45.87
CA LEU A 82 -25.34 -12.43 -45.84
C LEU A 82 -26.81 -12.80 -46.08
N ALA A 83 -27.76 -11.97 -45.63
CA ALA A 83 -29.17 -12.14 -45.90
C ALA A 83 -29.47 -12.03 -47.41
N GLY A 84 -28.85 -11.08 -48.10
CA GLY A 84 -28.96 -10.94 -49.55
C GLY A 84 -28.35 -12.13 -50.30
N LEU A 85 -27.15 -12.55 -49.90
CA LEU A 85 -26.47 -13.73 -50.46
C LEU A 85 -27.27 -15.01 -50.24
N ARG A 86 -27.84 -15.20 -49.04
CA ARG A 86 -28.71 -16.34 -48.73
C ARG A 86 -29.93 -16.36 -49.64
N LYS A 87 -30.62 -15.23 -49.80
CA LYS A 87 -31.78 -15.12 -50.70
C LYS A 87 -31.40 -15.43 -52.16
N ALA A 88 -30.24 -14.95 -52.61
CA ALA A 88 -29.73 -15.24 -53.95
C ALA A 88 -29.40 -16.73 -54.14
N VAL A 89 -28.83 -17.36 -53.12
CA VAL A 89 -28.47 -18.78 -53.09
C VAL A 89 -29.72 -19.69 -53.06
N GLU A 90 -30.80 -19.27 -52.41
CA GLU A 90 -32.09 -19.97 -52.40
C GLU A 90 -32.81 -19.88 -53.75
N GLN A 91 -32.63 -18.78 -54.50
CA GLN A 91 -33.28 -18.52 -55.80
C GLN A 91 -32.28 -18.37 -56.96
N LEU A 92 -31.29 -19.26 -57.00
CA LEU A 92 -30.11 -19.16 -57.87
C LEU A 92 -30.45 -19.12 -59.37
N ASP A 93 -31.40 -19.93 -59.83
CA ASP A 93 -31.83 -19.94 -61.24
C ASP A 93 -32.52 -18.64 -61.66
N LEU A 94 -33.23 -17.98 -60.74
CA LEU A 94 -33.83 -16.67 -60.99
C LEU A 94 -32.74 -15.60 -61.11
N VAL A 95 -31.79 -15.60 -60.17
CA VAL A 95 -30.65 -14.67 -60.18
C VAL A 95 -29.84 -14.79 -61.48
N ILE A 96 -29.49 -16.01 -61.91
CA ILE A 96 -28.75 -16.23 -63.16
C ILE A 96 -29.56 -15.75 -64.36
N ARG A 97 -30.87 -16.00 -64.42
CA ARG A 97 -31.73 -15.51 -65.51
C ARG A 97 -31.76 -13.98 -65.57
N LEU A 98 -31.92 -13.31 -64.42
CA LEU A 98 -31.94 -11.84 -64.35
C LEU A 98 -30.60 -11.24 -64.79
N ILE A 99 -29.47 -11.82 -64.37
CA ILE A 99 -28.14 -11.36 -64.77
C ILE A 99 -27.89 -11.60 -66.27
N ARG A 100 -28.28 -12.75 -66.81
CA ARG A 100 -28.07 -13.07 -68.26
C ARG A 100 -28.99 -12.27 -69.19
N ALA A 101 -30.15 -11.83 -68.71
CA ALA A 101 -31.11 -11.05 -69.49
C ALA A 101 -30.83 -9.53 -69.46
N ALA A 102 -29.96 -9.06 -68.57
CA ALA A 102 -29.64 -7.65 -68.44
C ALA A 102 -28.52 -7.22 -69.41
N ASP A 103 -28.69 -6.05 -70.03
CA ASP A 103 -27.73 -5.50 -71.00
C ASP A 103 -26.48 -4.88 -70.34
N SER A 104 -26.54 -4.57 -69.04
CA SER A 104 -25.43 -3.98 -68.30
C SER A 104 -25.41 -4.42 -66.82
N PRO A 105 -24.26 -4.30 -66.12
CA PRO A 105 -24.18 -4.59 -64.69
C PRO A 105 -25.15 -3.73 -63.84
N ASP A 106 -25.36 -2.47 -64.24
CA ASP A 106 -26.30 -1.57 -63.55
C ASP A 106 -27.75 -2.00 -63.77
N ALA A 107 -28.11 -2.43 -64.98
CA ALA A 107 -29.43 -2.98 -65.27
C ALA A 107 -29.68 -4.29 -64.50
N ALA A 108 -28.66 -5.15 -64.38
CA ALA A 108 -28.73 -6.37 -63.58
C ALA A 108 -28.92 -6.04 -62.08
N ARG A 109 -28.20 -5.04 -61.56
CA ARG A 109 -28.33 -4.57 -60.18
C ARG A 109 -29.75 -4.09 -59.88
N GLU A 110 -30.30 -3.21 -60.71
CA GLU A 110 -31.67 -2.69 -60.56
C GLU A 110 -32.73 -3.80 -60.67
N ALA A 111 -32.54 -4.77 -61.56
CA ALA A 111 -33.42 -5.92 -61.69
C ALA A 111 -33.39 -6.81 -60.43
N LEU A 112 -32.20 -7.09 -59.89
CA LEU A 112 -32.05 -7.84 -58.63
C LEU A 112 -32.67 -7.09 -57.44
N MET A 113 -32.46 -5.78 -57.35
CA MET A 113 -33.06 -4.95 -56.29
C MET A 113 -34.59 -4.99 -56.35
N THR A 114 -35.16 -4.84 -57.53
CA THR A 114 -36.62 -4.79 -57.72
C THR A 114 -37.27 -6.16 -57.50
N GLN A 115 -36.75 -7.21 -58.13
CA GLN A 115 -37.36 -8.55 -58.13
C GLN A 115 -37.15 -9.30 -56.81
N LEU A 116 -36.00 -9.08 -56.15
CA LEU A 116 -35.67 -9.75 -54.90
C LEU A 116 -35.77 -8.82 -53.69
N ALA A 117 -36.29 -7.60 -53.84
CA ALA A 117 -36.40 -6.60 -52.77
C ALA A 117 -35.07 -6.44 -51.99
N LEU A 118 -33.97 -6.30 -52.73
CA LEU A 118 -32.62 -6.19 -52.18
C LEU A 118 -32.19 -4.72 -52.12
N SER A 119 -31.36 -4.38 -51.14
CA SER A 119 -30.63 -3.13 -51.14
C SER A 119 -29.52 -3.12 -52.21
N GLU A 120 -29.03 -1.92 -52.53
CA GLU A 120 -27.93 -1.72 -53.47
C GLU A 120 -26.65 -2.49 -53.06
N ILE A 121 -26.30 -2.45 -51.77
CA ILE A 121 -25.10 -3.12 -51.23
C ILE A 121 -25.23 -4.65 -51.39
N GLN A 122 -26.42 -5.21 -51.13
CA GLN A 122 -26.67 -6.65 -51.30
C GLN A 122 -26.63 -7.06 -52.78
N ALA A 123 -27.27 -6.28 -53.66
CA ALA A 123 -27.28 -6.55 -55.09
C ALA A 123 -25.85 -6.52 -55.67
N LYS A 124 -25.04 -5.53 -55.28
CA LYS A 124 -23.62 -5.47 -55.63
C LYS A 124 -22.85 -6.68 -55.12
N ALA A 125 -23.04 -7.07 -53.86
CA ALA A 125 -22.39 -8.25 -53.28
C ALA A 125 -22.75 -9.57 -54.02
N ILE A 126 -23.96 -9.68 -54.55
CA ILE A 126 -24.39 -10.81 -55.37
C ILE A 126 -23.70 -10.79 -56.75
N LEU A 127 -23.62 -9.63 -57.40
CA LEU A 127 -22.92 -9.48 -58.69
C LEU A 127 -21.42 -9.77 -58.57
N ASP A 128 -20.81 -9.42 -57.43
CA ASP A 128 -19.40 -9.69 -57.14
C ASP A 128 -19.13 -11.16 -56.73
N MET A 129 -20.15 -12.03 -56.72
CA MET A 129 -19.98 -13.45 -56.40
C MET A 129 -19.12 -14.17 -57.45
N ARG A 130 -18.22 -15.02 -56.97
CA ARG A 130 -17.47 -15.96 -57.83
C ARG A 130 -18.27 -17.24 -58.05
N LEU A 131 -18.21 -17.80 -59.26
CA LEU A 131 -18.93 -19.05 -59.63
C LEU A 131 -18.68 -20.22 -58.67
N GLN A 132 -17.49 -20.32 -58.08
CA GLN A 132 -17.15 -21.35 -57.08
C GLN A 132 -18.08 -21.34 -55.85
N ARG A 133 -18.67 -20.18 -55.51
CA ARG A 133 -19.59 -20.04 -54.36
C ARG A 133 -20.98 -20.62 -54.61
N LEU A 134 -21.26 -21.05 -55.84
CA LEU A 134 -22.52 -21.69 -56.22
C LEU A 134 -22.55 -23.19 -55.87
N THR A 135 -21.40 -23.77 -55.51
CA THR A 135 -21.32 -25.18 -55.08
C THR A 135 -22.13 -25.41 -53.81
N GLN A 136 -22.71 -26.60 -53.67
CA GLN A 136 -23.58 -26.93 -52.53
C GLN A 136 -22.89 -26.68 -51.17
N LEU A 137 -21.61 -27.05 -51.05
CA LEU A 137 -20.83 -26.84 -49.84
C LEU A 137 -20.71 -25.36 -49.47
N GLU A 138 -20.37 -24.49 -50.42
CA GLU A 138 -20.22 -23.05 -50.17
C GLU A 138 -21.57 -22.38 -49.88
N ARG A 139 -22.66 -22.86 -50.48
CA ARG A 139 -24.02 -22.43 -50.14
C ARG A 139 -24.35 -22.70 -48.68
N HIS A 140 -24.08 -23.92 -48.20
CA HIS A 140 -24.30 -24.27 -46.79
C HIS A 140 -23.47 -23.39 -45.85
N LYS A 141 -22.20 -23.12 -46.19
CA LYS A 141 -21.35 -22.21 -45.39
C LYS A 141 -21.91 -20.79 -45.28
N ILE A 142 -22.49 -20.25 -46.36
CA ILE A 142 -23.11 -18.90 -46.33
C ILE A 142 -24.30 -18.87 -45.38
N VAL A 143 -25.13 -19.93 -45.40
CA VAL A 143 -26.29 -20.04 -44.50
C VAL A 143 -25.83 -20.19 -43.05
N GLU A 144 -24.85 -21.06 -42.80
CA GLU A 144 -24.28 -21.27 -41.47
C GLU A 144 -23.62 -20.00 -40.92
N GLU A 145 -22.83 -19.30 -41.74
CA GLU A 145 -22.23 -18.01 -41.38
C GLU A 145 -23.31 -16.98 -41.03
N HIS A 146 -24.41 -16.92 -41.80
CA HIS A 146 -25.52 -16.03 -41.51
C HIS A 146 -26.17 -16.34 -40.16
N GLU A 147 -26.43 -17.61 -39.86
CA GLU A 147 -27.01 -18.03 -38.58
C GLU A 147 -26.08 -17.72 -37.39
N GLN A 148 -24.78 -17.95 -37.54
CA GLN A 148 -23.78 -17.59 -36.52
C GLN A 148 -23.73 -16.09 -36.27
N VAL A 149 -23.76 -15.26 -37.32
CA VAL A 149 -23.75 -13.80 -37.19
C VAL A 149 -25.04 -13.30 -36.54
N LEU A 150 -26.20 -13.88 -36.85
CA LEU A 150 -27.45 -13.54 -36.17
C LEU A 150 -27.41 -13.89 -34.68
N ALA A 151 -26.90 -15.07 -34.33
CA ALA A 151 -26.72 -15.45 -32.93
C ALA A 151 -25.78 -14.49 -32.18
N LEU A 152 -24.68 -14.06 -32.83
CA LEU A 152 -23.77 -13.06 -32.29
C LEU A 152 -24.46 -11.70 -32.09
N ILE A 153 -25.28 -11.25 -33.05
CA ILE A 153 -26.05 -10.01 -32.92
C ILE A 153 -26.98 -10.07 -31.71
N ASP A 154 -27.68 -11.18 -31.52
CA ASP A 154 -28.58 -11.38 -30.38
C ASP A 154 -27.82 -11.39 -29.05
N GLU A 155 -26.64 -12.02 -29.00
CA GLU A 155 -25.77 -11.98 -27.84
C GLU A 155 -25.32 -10.55 -27.52
N LEU A 156 -24.80 -9.81 -28.52
CA LEU A 156 -24.32 -8.43 -28.37
C LEU A 156 -25.45 -7.48 -27.94
N LYS A 157 -26.65 -7.63 -28.51
CA LYS A 157 -27.86 -6.90 -28.07
C LYS A 157 -28.21 -7.26 -26.64
N GLY A 158 -28.14 -8.54 -26.28
CA GLY A 158 -28.36 -9.03 -24.92
C GLY A 158 -27.36 -8.45 -23.91
N ILE A 159 -26.10 -8.26 -24.29
CA ILE A 159 -25.07 -7.61 -23.47
C ILE A 159 -25.39 -6.13 -23.28
N LEU A 160 -25.75 -5.41 -24.35
CA LEU A 160 -26.08 -3.98 -24.27
C LEU A 160 -27.37 -3.70 -23.48
N ALA A 161 -28.30 -4.65 -23.45
CA ALA A 161 -29.56 -4.53 -22.73
C ALA A 161 -29.45 -4.87 -21.22
N SER A 162 -28.40 -5.59 -20.80
CA SER A 162 -28.26 -6.08 -19.43
C SER A 162 -26.97 -5.60 -18.77
N ASP A 163 -27.10 -4.71 -17.79
CA ASP A 163 -25.96 -4.24 -17.00
C ASP A 163 -25.22 -5.39 -16.29
N ALA A 164 -25.97 -6.40 -15.83
CA ALA A 164 -25.39 -7.57 -15.18
C ALA A 164 -24.46 -8.37 -16.13
N LYS A 165 -24.86 -8.56 -17.39
CA LYS A 165 -24.02 -9.24 -18.39
C LYS A 165 -22.77 -8.43 -18.72
N LEU A 166 -22.92 -7.12 -18.87
CA LEU A 166 -21.80 -6.21 -19.10
C LEU A 166 -20.79 -6.26 -17.95
N MET A 167 -21.28 -6.19 -16.70
CA MET A 167 -20.44 -6.29 -15.51
C MET A 167 -19.77 -7.66 -15.36
N ALA A 168 -20.44 -8.74 -15.79
CA ALA A 168 -19.84 -10.08 -15.82
C ALA A 168 -18.64 -10.14 -16.77
N ILE A 169 -18.74 -9.54 -17.97
CA ILE A 169 -17.63 -9.45 -18.93
C ILE A 169 -16.48 -8.66 -18.33
N ILE A 170 -16.75 -7.49 -17.74
CA ILE A 170 -15.71 -6.69 -17.08
C ILE A 170 -15.00 -7.49 -16.00
N LYS A 171 -15.74 -8.22 -15.18
CA LYS A 171 -15.18 -9.07 -14.13
C LYS A 171 -14.28 -10.16 -14.71
N GLN A 172 -14.74 -10.84 -15.76
CA GLN A 172 -13.96 -11.89 -16.44
C GLN A 172 -12.65 -11.34 -17.00
N GLU A 173 -12.68 -10.19 -17.67
CA GLU A 173 -11.48 -9.53 -18.19
C GLU A 173 -10.51 -9.12 -17.07
N LEU A 174 -11.02 -8.56 -15.97
CA LEU A 174 -10.17 -8.18 -14.84
C LEU A 174 -9.53 -9.40 -14.15
N VAL A 175 -10.25 -10.51 -14.07
CA VAL A 175 -9.70 -11.78 -13.56
C VAL A 175 -8.62 -12.32 -14.49
N ALA A 176 -8.84 -12.30 -15.80
CA ALA A 176 -7.82 -12.71 -16.77
C ALA A 176 -6.55 -11.85 -16.66
N ILE A 177 -6.71 -10.52 -16.52
CA ILE A 177 -5.56 -9.61 -16.31
C ILE A 177 -4.84 -9.93 -15.00
N ARG A 178 -5.57 -10.19 -13.91
CA ARG A 178 -4.96 -10.59 -12.64
C ARG A 178 -4.15 -11.90 -12.80
N ASP A 179 -4.69 -12.88 -13.50
CA ASP A 179 -4.07 -14.18 -13.65
C ASP A 179 -2.84 -14.14 -14.59
N GLU A 180 -2.85 -13.24 -15.58
CA GLU A 180 -1.73 -13.03 -16.50
C GLU A 180 -0.61 -12.15 -15.90
N TYR A 181 -0.97 -11.10 -15.16
CA TYR A 181 -0.02 -10.06 -14.72
C TYR A 181 0.18 -9.96 -13.20
N GLY A 182 -0.48 -10.81 -12.41
CA GLY A 182 -0.39 -10.78 -10.95
C GLY A 182 0.97 -11.25 -10.41
N ASP A 183 1.47 -10.59 -9.36
CA ASP A 183 2.68 -11.00 -8.65
C ASP A 183 2.47 -11.10 -7.12
N ALA A 184 3.41 -11.77 -6.46
CA ALA A 184 3.40 -11.88 -5.01
C ALA A 184 3.82 -10.55 -4.36
N ARG A 185 3.18 -10.22 -3.24
CA ARG A 185 3.50 -9.02 -2.47
C ARG A 185 4.96 -9.06 -1.99
N ARG A 186 5.69 -7.97 -2.23
CA ARG A 186 7.12 -7.83 -1.84
C ARG A 186 7.32 -7.16 -0.49
N THR A 187 6.37 -6.34 -0.05
CA THR A 187 6.43 -5.58 1.20
C THR A 187 5.56 -6.21 2.27
N GLU A 188 6.03 -6.24 3.50
CA GLU A 188 5.25 -6.65 4.66
C GLU A 188 4.69 -5.42 5.39
N ILE A 189 3.46 -5.49 5.88
CA ILE A 189 2.90 -4.46 6.76
C ILE A 189 2.94 -5.04 8.17
N ILE A 190 3.79 -4.46 9.01
CA ILE A 190 3.96 -4.85 10.41
C ILE A 190 3.28 -3.79 11.25
N ASP A 191 2.51 -4.22 12.25
CA ASP A 191 1.95 -3.31 13.24
C ASP A 191 3.10 -2.79 14.11
N ARG A 192 3.29 -1.47 14.13
CA ARG A 192 4.52 -0.89 14.67
C ARG A 192 4.48 -0.96 16.19
N THR A 193 5.29 -1.83 16.79
CA THR A 193 5.63 -1.73 18.21
C THR A 193 6.32 -0.39 18.44
N THR A 194 5.88 0.30 19.50
CA THR A 194 6.32 1.60 19.99
C THR A 194 7.80 1.85 19.74
N ASP A 195 8.16 3.06 19.27
CA ASP A 195 9.56 3.49 19.18
C ASP A 195 10.26 3.20 20.51
N LEU A 196 11.08 2.14 20.58
CA LEU A 196 11.79 1.79 21.80
C LEU A 196 12.67 2.98 22.18
N THR A 197 12.36 3.59 23.31
CA THR A 197 13.19 4.61 23.92
C THR A 197 14.41 3.92 24.55
N ILE A 198 15.53 4.64 24.73
CA ILE A 198 16.73 4.09 25.40
C ILE A 198 16.35 3.55 26.80
N GLU A 199 15.35 4.17 27.42
CA GLU A 199 14.74 3.76 28.66
C GLU A 199 14.14 2.35 28.60
N ASP A 200 13.39 1.99 27.55
CA ASP A 200 12.76 0.67 27.40
C ASP A 200 13.77 -0.50 27.31
N LEU A 201 15.06 -0.19 27.16
CA LEU A 201 16.17 -1.14 27.05
C LEU A 201 17.02 -1.23 28.32
N LEU A 202 16.85 -0.30 29.25
CA LEU A 202 17.50 -0.37 30.56
C LEU A 202 16.67 -1.31 31.46
N ALA A 203 17.34 -2.20 32.18
CA ALA A 203 16.66 -3.03 33.15
C ALA A 203 16.05 -2.12 34.24
N ASP A 204 14.78 -2.35 34.57
CA ASP A 204 14.12 -1.66 35.67
C ASP A 204 14.58 -2.25 37.01
N GLU A 205 15.62 -1.64 37.58
CA GLU A 205 16.31 -2.15 38.76
C GLU A 205 16.20 -1.16 39.91
N GLU A 206 16.07 -1.69 41.13
CA GLU A 206 16.09 -0.87 42.34
C GLU A 206 17.50 -0.34 42.63
N MET A 207 17.63 0.97 42.57
CA MET A 207 18.86 1.69 42.86
C MET A 207 18.71 2.51 44.13
N VAL A 208 19.79 2.58 44.89
CA VAL A 208 19.95 3.50 46.01
C VAL A 208 20.66 4.75 45.48
N VAL A 209 19.95 5.87 45.49
CA VAL A 209 20.53 7.17 45.16
C VAL A 209 20.95 7.85 46.46
N THR A 210 22.23 8.22 46.53
CA THR A 210 22.83 8.86 47.70
C THR A 210 23.24 10.28 47.33
N ILE A 211 22.79 11.25 48.12
CA ILE A 211 23.19 12.66 48.01
C ILE A 211 23.93 13.05 49.28
N THR A 212 25.11 13.64 49.12
CA THR A 212 25.91 14.14 50.23
C THR A 212 25.73 15.63 50.44
N ARG A 213 26.00 16.11 51.66
CA ARG A 213 25.89 17.53 52.00
C ARG A 213 26.84 18.42 51.19
N SER A 214 27.99 17.88 50.77
CA SER A 214 28.91 18.60 49.88
C SER A 214 28.42 18.69 48.43
N GLY A 215 27.24 18.14 48.14
CA GLY A 215 26.56 18.26 46.86
C GLY A 215 26.99 17.21 45.84
N TYR A 216 27.47 16.04 46.28
CA TYR A 216 27.76 14.92 45.39
C TYR A 216 26.58 13.95 45.33
N ILE A 217 26.32 13.41 44.15
CA ILE A 217 25.27 12.44 43.90
C ILE A 217 25.84 11.20 43.21
N LYS A 218 25.31 10.03 43.57
CA LYS A 218 25.59 8.75 42.92
C LYS A 218 24.40 7.81 43.02
N ARG A 219 24.34 6.83 42.11
CA ARG A 219 23.48 5.65 42.23
C ARG A 219 24.31 4.40 42.50
N THR A 220 23.76 3.47 43.27
CA THR A 220 24.36 2.16 43.56
C THR A 220 23.24 1.12 43.58
N HIS A 221 23.50 -0.10 43.10
CA HIS A 221 22.53 -1.20 43.22
C HIS A 221 22.13 -1.45 44.68
N VAL A 222 20.84 -1.69 44.92
CA VAL A 222 20.31 -1.99 46.26
C VAL A 222 20.98 -3.21 46.90
N GLU A 223 21.41 -4.18 46.09
CA GLU A 223 22.10 -5.38 46.57
C GLU A 223 23.43 -5.06 47.28
N ALA A 224 24.14 -4.00 46.85
CA ALA A 224 25.38 -3.59 47.49
C ALA A 224 25.18 -3.05 48.92
N TYR A 225 23.94 -2.69 49.29
CA TYR A 225 23.54 -2.28 50.63
C TYR A 225 22.90 -3.40 51.44
N ARG A 226 22.53 -4.52 50.81
CA ARG A 226 21.85 -5.64 51.48
C ARG A 226 22.85 -6.46 52.30
N SER A 227 22.99 -6.11 53.58
CA SER A 227 23.84 -6.87 54.51
C SER A 227 23.25 -8.26 54.81
N GLN A 228 24.12 -9.26 54.82
CA GLN A 228 23.87 -10.62 55.31
C GLN A 228 23.54 -10.59 56.82
N ARG A 229 22.66 -11.50 57.28
CA ARG A 229 21.97 -11.53 58.59
C ARG A 229 22.80 -11.19 59.85
N ARG A 230 22.04 -10.68 60.85
CA ARG A 230 22.37 -10.39 62.27
C ARG A 230 23.58 -11.15 62.85
N GLY A 231 24.53 -10.40 63.43
CA GLY A 231 25.52 -10.96 64.36
C GLY A 231 26.95 -10.43 64.32
N GLY A 232 27.28 -9.43 63.50
CA GLY A 232 28.63 -8.84 63.47
C GLY A 232 28.70 -7.48 64.15
N LYS A 233 29.30 -7.40 65.34
CA LYS A 233 29.82 -6.13 65.87
C LYS A 233 30.94 -5.66 64.96
N GLY A 234 30.72 -4.55 64.24
CA GLY A 234 31.75 -3.82 63.51
C GLY A 234 31.83 -4.19 62.03
N VAL A 235 31.11 -3.46 61.18
CA VAL A 235 31.50 -3.27 59.78
C VAL A 235 31.80 -1.78 59.62
N THR A 236 33.08 -1.44 59.70
CA THR A 236 33.59 -0.08 59.58
C THR A 236 33.25 0.48 58.20
N GLY A 237 32.46 1.55 58.15
CA GLY A 237 32.23 2.33 56.94
C GLY A 237 33.26 3.45 56.84
N MET A 238 34.00 3.46 55.73
CA MET A 238 34.87 4.51 55.18
C MET A 238 36.03 5.02 56.06
N GLU A 239 37.26 4.95 55.55
CA GLU A 239 38.40 5.67 56.13
C GLU A 239 38.18 7.18 56.04
N THR A 240 38.27 7.84 57.20
CA THR A 240 38.16 9.29 57.37
C THR A 240 39.34 10.00 56.68
N LYS A 241 39.06 10.63 55.54
CA LYS A 241 39.55 11.97 55.22
C LYS A 241 38.41 12.78 54.62
N GLU A 242 37.93 13.71 55.43
CA GLU A 242 36.75 14.58 55.29
C GLU A 242 35.41 13.81 55.32
N GLU A 243 34.73 13.89 56.47
CA GLU A 243 33.41 13.30 56.72
C GLU A 243 32.34 14.02 55.88
N ASP A 244 32.23 13.64 54.61
CA ASP A 244 31.08 14.01 53.81
C ASP A 244 29.89 13.12 54.21
N ILE A 245 28.95 13.73 54.92
CA ILE A 245 27.79 13.05 55.49
C ILE A 245 26.71 12.92 54.40
N VAL A 246 26.11 11.74 54.33
CA VAL A 246 24.91 11.51 53.50
C VAL A 246 23.76 12.35 54.06
N GLU A 247 23.22 13.24 53.24
CA GLU A 247 22.08 14.09 53.60
C GLU A 247 20.77 13.40 53.25
N ASP A 248 20.64 12.95 52.01
CA ASP A 248 19.45 12.27 51.50
C ASP A 248 19.78 10.91 50.89
N LEU A 249 18.86 9.96 51.08
CA LEU A 249 18.92 8.62 50.51
C LEU A 249 17.55 8.23 49.98
N PHE A 250 17.49 7.92 48.68
CA PHE A 250 16.27 7.47 48.00
C PHE A 250 16.45 6.05 47.47
N ILE A 251 15.41 5.24 47.56
CA ILE A 251 15.32 3.96 46.85
C ILE A 251 14.34 4.18 45.71
N ALA A 252 14.83 4.05 44.48
CA ALA A 252 14.08 4.39 43.28
C ALA A 252 14.46 3.44 42.15
N SER A 253 13.53 3.25 41.21
CA SER A 253 13.79 2.49 40.00
C SER A 253 14.72 3.28 39.07
N THR A 254 15.46 2.61 38.19
CA THR A 254 16.29 3.25 37.13
C THR A 254 15.48 4.21 36.22
N HIS A 255 14.17 4.03 36.16
CA HIS A 255 13.22 4.79 35.35
C HIS A 255 12.57 5.96 36.11
N SER A 256 12.63 5.94 37.44
CA SER A 256 12.06 7.00 38.27
C SER A 256 12.75 8.34 38.03
N TYR A 257 11.97 9.41 38.15
CA TYR A 257 12.49 10.78 38.14
C TYR A 257 12.92 11.19 39.55
N LEU A 258 14.03 11.91 39.63
CA LEU A 258 14.42 12.68 40.81
C LEU A 258 14.25 14.17 40.50
N LEU A 259 13.52 14.85 41.36
CA LEU A 259 13.24 16.27 41.26
C LEU A 259 14.15 17.04 42.22
N PHE A 260 14.85 18.04 41.71
CA PHE A 260 15.77 18.91 42.45
C PHE A 260 15.19 20.32 42.50
N PHE A 261 14.75 20.75 43.67
CA PHE A 261 14.21 22.09 43.89
C PHE A 261 15.34 23.01 44.35
N THR A 262 15.49 24.16 43.70
CA THR A 262 16.56 25.11 44.01
C THR A 262 16.08 26.25 44.89
N ASN A 263 17.01 26.93 45.55
CA ASN A 263 16.75 28.12 46.37
C ASN A 263 16.08 29.28 45.59
N LEU A 264 16.15 29.26 44.26
CA LEU A 264 15.50 30.24 43.37
C LEU A 264 14.10 29.79 42.91
N GLY A 265 13.56 28.70 43.45
CA GLY A 265 12.23 28.18 43.11
C GLY A 265 12.15 27.49 41.76
N LYS A 266 13.28 27.10 41.17
CA LYS A 266 13.30 26.27 39.95
C LYS A 266 13.30 24.80 40.33
N VAL A 267 12.76 23.97 39.42
CA VAL A 267 12.86 22.52 39.51
C VAL A 267 13.69 22.01 38.33
N HIS A 268 14.71 21.23 38.64
CA HIS A 268 15.42 20.41 37.67
C HIS A 268 15.02 18.96 37.90
N TRP A 269 15.12 18.12 36.88
CA TRP A 269 14.84 16.70 37.02
C TRP A 269 15.86 15.88 36.25
N LEU A 270 16.18 14.70 36.79
CA LEU A 270 17.00 13.69 36.13
C LEU A 270 16.36 12.33 36.39
N LYS A 271 16.43 11.41 35.44
CA LYS A 271 16.11 10.01 35.69
C LYS A 271 17.25 9.36 36.46
N VAL A 272 16.90 8.36 37.27
CA VAL A 272 17.89 7.66 38.11
C VAL A 272 19.01 7.08 37.25
N HIS A 273 18.74 6.51 36.07
CA HIS A 273 19.80 5.96 35.21
C HIS A 273 20.81 7.00 34.66
N GLU A 274 20.44 8.28 34.62
CA GLU A 274 21.32 9.38 34.18
C GLU A 274 22.35 9.75 35.27
N ILE A 275 22.13 9.32 36.51
CA ILE A 275 23.04 9.53 37.62
C ILE A 275 24.23 8.56 37.50
N PRO A 276 25.47 9.02 37.73
CA PRO A 276 26.65 8.16 37.67
C PRO A 276 26.55 7.02 38.67
N GLU A 277 26.78 5.81 38.16
CA GLU A 277 26.88 4.61 38.99
C GLU A 277 28.23 4.59 39.71
N GLY A 278 28.21 4.25 40.99
CA GLY A 278 29.42 4.15 41.79
C GLY A 278 29.29 3.13 42.91
N GLY A 279 30.42 2.54 43.30
CA GLY A 279 30.48 1.65 44.46
C GLY A 279 30.17 2.38 45.77
N ARG A 280 29.95 1.60 46.84
CA ARG A 280 29.58 2.12 48.17
C ARG A 280 30.57 3.17 48.71
N GLN A 281 31.87 3.02 48.42
CA GLN A 281 32.93 3.93 48.87
C GLN A 281 33.23 5.09 47.88
N ALA A 282 32.64 5.09 46.68
CA ALA A 282 32.89 6.15 45.70
C ALA A 282 32.19 7.46 46.12
N LYS A 283 32.82 8.62 45.89
CA LYS A 283 32.23 9.93 46.20
C LYS A 283 31.09 10.33 45.25
N GLY A 284 31.03 9.75 44.05
CA GLY A 284 30.06 10.16 43.02
C GLY A 284 30.52 11.38 42.23
N LYS A 285 29.59 12.13 41.65
CA LYS A 285 29.86 13.35 40.88
C LYS A 285 29.13 14.53 41.51
N ALA A 286 29.73 15.72 41.44
CA ALA A 286 29.09 16.94 41.94
C ALA A 286 27.80 17.24 41.14
N MET A 287 26.70 17.53 41.85
CA MET A 287 25.39 17.84 41.26
C MET A 287 25.43 19.03 40.32
N VAL A 288 26.30 20.02 40.60
CA VAL A 288 26.50 21.20 39.72
C VAL A 288 27.00 20.84 38.31
N ASN A 289 27.59 19.65 38.12
CA ASN A 289 28.05 19.17 36.82
C ASN A 289 27.00 18.31 36.09
N LEU A 290 25.89 18.00 36.76
CA LEU A 290 24.78 17.22 36.23
C LEU A 290 23.55 18.11 36.00
N LEU A 291 23.39 19.13 36.84
CA LEU A 291 22.32 20.11 36.79
C LEU A 291 22.92 21.42 36.28
N SER A 292 22.32 22.00 35.24
CA SER A 292 22.72 23.30 34.67
C SER A 292 22.27 24.45 35.58
N LEU A 293 22.88 24.55 36.77
CA LEU A 293 22.56 25.55 37.79
C LEU A 293 23.11 26.93 37.39
N GLY A 294 22.33 27.99 37.61
CA GLY A 294 22.79 29.37 37.44
C GLY A 294 23.78 29.82 38.53
N GLU A 295 24.37 31.00 38.34
CA GLU A 295 25.27 31.59 39.33
C GLU A 295 24.54 31.87 40.65
N GLY A 296 25.04 31.31 41.77
CA GLY A 296 24.39 31.40 43.09
C GLY A 296 23.16 30.50 43.28
N GLU A 297 22.82 29.66 42.30
CA GLU A 297 21.73 28.69 42.39
C GLU A 297 22.22 27.41 43.09
N ALA A 298 21.55 27.04 44.18
CA ALA A 298 21.87 25.85 44.97
C ALA A 298 20.63 24.97 45.13
N VAL A 299 20.84 23.64 45.16
CA VAL A 299 19.78 22.67 45.43
C VAL A 299 19.36 22.81 46.89
N ALA A 300 18.08 23.07 47.13
CA ALA A 300 17.51 23.23 48.46
C ALA A 300 16.90 21.92 48.97
N THR A 301 16.25 21.14 48.11
CA THR A 301 15.70 19.83 48.47
C THR A 301 15.58 18.92 47.24
N CYS A 302 15.65 17.63 47.46
CA CYS A 302 15.41 16.61 46.45
C CYS A 302 14.18 15.78 46.81
N ALA A 303 13.38 15.41 45.80
CA ALA A 303 12.23 14.53 45.97
C ALA A 303 12.24 13.44 44.90
N CYS A 304 11.95 12.20 45.33
CA CYS A 304 11.62 11.10 44.44
C CYS A 304 10.11 10.87 44.52
N PRO A 305 9.31 11.29 43.52
CA PRO A 305 7.89 10.97 43.43
C PRO A 305 7.61 9.47 43.23
#